data_AF-A0A5C7GZE8-F1
#
_entry.id   AF-A0A5C7GZE8-F1
#
_cell.length_a   1.000
_cell.length_b   1.000
_cell.length_c   1.000
_cell.angle_alpha   90.00
_cell.angle_beta   90.00
_cell.angle_gamma   90.00
#
_symmetry.space_group_name_H-M   'P 1'
#
loop_
_entity.id
_entity.type
_entity.pdbx_description
1 polymer ?
#
loop_
_entity_poly.entity_id
_entity_poly.type
_entity_poly.pdbx_seq_one_letter_code
_entity_poly.pdbx_strand_id
1 'polypeptide(L)'
;MVSSTSPSLSSPFLVSKCTVFPDQKSSLGDLKLSVSDLPMLSCHYIQKGGLFTRPQMSVDSLVSLLKRALSQTLCRFPPLAGRFRTDDDGYIYIACNDEGVGFVHKNGTVWSIRDVLSPIHVPGFVKSFFALDRTVSYDGHREPLLTVQVTELSDGVFIGCSVNHAVTDGTSFWNFFNTFAEFSRGMKMVTKQPDFSRESVLISPAVLRVPADGLKVTFDEYAPLSERIFSFSRESILKIKAKVNNRKWNDNGDIDAVEILGKQSNDTYMKTWLKKTESNGVVEISSFQSLSALLWRAVTRARKLQGNKTTTFRMAVNCRHRLNPKLDSFYFGNAIQSIPTYAAAGDVLSKGLRWCAEQLNKNVNAHDDTTVRRFVEDWESNPRVFPLGNSDGASITMGSSPRFPMYENDFGWGRPLAIRSGNANKFDGKISAFPGRVGGGSVDLEVVLAPETMAGIESDHEFMQYVTSF
;
A
#
# COMPACT_ATOMS: atom_id res chain seq x y z
N MET A 1 -8.19 -40.48 9.76
CA MET A 1 -7.47 -39.84 8.63
C MET A 1 -8.50 -39.51 7.57
N VAL A 2 -9.00 -38.28 7.55
CA VAL A 2 -9.78 -37.77 6.42
C VAL A 2 -8.84 -36.80 5.72
N SER A 3 -8.35 -37.24 4.56
CA SER A 3 -7.53 -36.43 3.66
C SER A 3 -8.37 -35.23 3.21
N SER A 4 -8.08 -34.04 3.75
CA SER A 4 -8.60 -32.79 3.24
C SER A 4 -7.79 -32.42 2.00
N THR A 5 -8.19 -32.94 0.84
CA THR A 5 -7.77 -32.38 -0.44
C THR A 5 -8.28 -30.94 -0.50
N SER A 6 -7.36 -29.98 -0.44
CA SER A 6 -7.63 -28.58 -0.75
C SER A 6 -8.28 -28.51 -2.14
N PRO A 7 -9.44 -27.85 -2.31
CA PRO A 7 -10.01 -27.69 -3.64
C PRO A 7 -8.99 -26.93 -4.47
N SER A 8 -8.63 -27.47 -5.64
CA SER A 8 -7.79 -26.76 -6.60
C SER A 8 -8.44 -25.40 -6.87
N LEU A 9 -7.82 -24.33 -6.40
CA LEU A 9 -8.25 -22.98 -6.71
C LEU A 9 -8.23 -22.84 -8.23
N SER A 10 -9.39 -22.82 -8.86
CA SER A 10 -9.50 -22.53 -10.29
C SER A 10 -8.77 -21.21 -10.54
N SER A 11 -7.91 -21.19 -11.54
CA SER A 11 -7.13 -20.01 -11.93
C SER A 11 -7.60 -19.55 -13.31
N PRO A 12 -7.64 -18.23 -13.58
CA PRO A 12 -8.02 -17.72 -14.89
C PRO A 12 -7.06 -18.28 -15.93
N PHE A 13 -7.62 -18.68 -17.07
CA PHE A 13 -6.86 -19.23 -18.18
C PHE A 13 -6.03 -18.13 -18.86
N LEU A 14 -4.77 -18.42 -19.17
CA LEU A 14 -3.89 -17.48 -19.88
C LEU A 14 -4.34 -17.36 -21.36
N VAL A 15 -4.73 -16.16 -21.77
CA VAL A 15 -5.08 -15.88 -23.18
C VAL A 15 -3.86 -15.41 -23.95
N SER A 16 -3.13 -14.43 -23.42
CA SER A 16 -1.89 -13.95 -24.04
C SER A 16 -0.92 -13.36 -23.02
N LYS A 17 0.37 -13.38 -23.35
CA LYS A 17 1.46 -12.72 -22.63
C LYS A 17 2.40 -12.08 -23.65
N CYS A 18 2.76 -10.83 -23.44
CA CYS A 18 3.76 -10.14 -24.27
C CYS A 18 4.54 -9.10 -23.45
N THR A 19 5.60 -8.57 -24.04
CA THR A 19 6.32 -7.40 -23.52
C THR A 19 5.79 -6.13 -24.18
N VAL A 20 5.54 -5.09 -23.39
CA VAL A 20 5.20 -3.75 -23.88
C VAL A 20 6.41 -2.84 -23.65
N PHE A 21 6.85 -2.20 -24.73
CA PHE A 21 7.99 -1.28 -24.73
C PHE A 21 7.48 0.17 -24.66
N PRO A 22 8.29 1.11 -24.13
CA PRO A 22 7.99 2.53 -24.24
C PRO A 22 7.87 2.96 -25.71
N ASP A 23 6.99 3.92 -26.01
CA ASP A 23 6.77 4.42 -27.38
C ASP A 23 7.94 5.27 -27.93
N GLN A 24 8.80 5.75 -27.03
CA GLN A 24 9.96 6.58 -27.29
C GLN A 24 11.10 6.08 -26.42
N LYS A 25 12.33 6.16 -26.96
CA LYS A 25 13.52 5.82 -26.18
C LYS A 25 13.72 6.80 -25.03
N SER A 26 14.05 6.25 -23.87
CA SER A 26 14.45 7.03 -22.70
C SER A 26 15.76 7.76 -22.95
N SER A 27 15.82 9.02 -22.51
CA SER A 27 17.08 9.78 -22.34
C SER A 27 17.53 9.83 -20.88
N LEU A 28 16.77 9.22 -19.95
CA LEU A 28 17.08 9.18 -18.54
C LEU A 28 18.24 8.19 -18.31
N GLY A 29 19.27 8.64 -17.57
CA GLY A 29 20.36 7.78 -17.14
C GLY A 29 19.94 6.78 -16.05
N ASP A 30 20.90 5.95 -15.65
CA ASP A 30 20.69 4.98 -14.57
C ASP A 30 20.40 5.69 -13.23
N LEU A 31 19.41 5.19 -12.49
CA LEU A 31 19.06 5.74 -11.18
C LEU A 31 19.63 4.88 -10.07
N LYS A 32 20.55 5.43 -9.26
CA LYS A 32 21.04 4.75 -8.06
C LYS A 32 19.88 4.49 -7.09
N LEU A 33 19.82 3.29 -6.51
CA LEU A 33 18.87 2.99 -5.44
C LEU A 33 19.25 3.74 -4.16
N SER A 34 18.23 4.32 -3.52
CA SER A 34 18.38 5.05 -2.26
C SER A 34 18.43 4.12 -1.04
N VAL A 35 18.80 4.65 0.12
CA VAL A 35 18.71 3.97 1.43
C VAL A 35 17.28 3.56 1.79
N SER A 36 16.26 4.16 1.16
CA SER A 36 14.86 3.77 1.31
C SER A 36 14.44 2.69 0.33
N ASP A 37 15.14 2.55 -0.81
CA ASP A 37 14.89 1.52 -1.82
C ASP A 37 15.58 0.20 -1.46
N LEU A 38 16.84 0.25 -1.02
CA LEU A 38 17.68 -0.92 -0.77
C LEU A 38 17.06 -1.92 0.24
N PRO A 39 16.43 -1.49 1.36
CA PRO A 39 15.77 -2.42 2.27
C PRO A 39 14.61 -3.18 1.62
N MET A 40 13.98 -2.61 0.59
CA MET A 40 12.84 -3.22 -0.09
C MET A 40 13.27 -4.34 -1.04
N LEU A 41 14.56 -4.55 -1.29
CA LEU A 41 15.05 -5.61 -2.17
C LEU A 41 14.68 -7.03 -1.70
N SER A 42 14.43 -7.23 -0.39
CA SER A 42 13.94 -8.49 0.17
C SER A 42 12.41 -8.61 0.21
N CYS A 43 11.67 -7.57 -0.19
CA CYS A 43 10.21 -7.59 -0.21
C CYS A 43 9.70 -8.26 -1.49
N HIS A 44 8.47 -8.77 -1.49
CA HIS A 44 7.81 -9.11 -2.75
C HIS A 44 7.46 -7.83 -3.51
N TYR A 45 7.20 -7.96 -4.81
CA TYR A 45 6.61 -6.91 -5.63
C TYR A 45 5.29 -6.40 -5.00
N ILE A 46 5.02 -5.10 -5.11
CA ILE A 46 3.72 -4.54 -4.75
C ILE A 46 2.68 -5.04 -5.76
N GLN A 47 1.61 -5.68 -5.28
CA GLN A 47 0.49 -6.11 -6.10
C GLN A 47 -0.79 -5.35 -5.69
N LYS A 48 -1.27 -4.46 -6.56
CA LYS A 48 -2.53 -3.71 -6.36
C LYS A 48 -3.27 -3.55 -7.69
N GLY A 49 -4.60 -3.59 -7.65
CA GLY A 49 -5.42 -3.55 -8.85
C GLY A 49 -6.85 -3.12 -8.59
N GLY A 50 -7.53 -2.73 -9.67
CA GLY A 50 -8.92 -2.29 -9.65
C GLY A 50 -9.85 -3.32 -10.30
N LEU A 51 -11.00 -3.54 -9.67
CA LEU A 51 -12.14 -4.26 -10.25
C LEU A 51 -13.06 -3.25 -10.94
N PHE A 52 -13.44 -3.49 -12.19
CA PHE A 52 -14.27 -2.58 -12.99
C PHE A 52 -15.47 -3.31 -13.59
N THR A 53 -16.53 -2.55 -13.88
CA THR A 53 -17.60 -3.02 -14.77
C THR A 53 -17.06 -3.30 -16.17
N ARG A 54 -17.74 -4.18 -16.91
CA ARG A 54 -17.36 -4.47 -18.29
C ARG A 54 -17.43 -3.18 -19.15
N PRO A 55 -16.35 -2.80 -19.84
CA PRO A 55 -16.37 -1.66 -20.74
C PRO A 55 -17.22 -1.95 -21.98
N GLN A 56 -17.80 -0.92 -22.59
CA GLN A 56 -18.58 -1.02 -23.83
C GLN A 56 -17.67 -1.13 -25.07
N MET A 57 -16.80 -2.13 -25.10
CA MET A 57 -15.92 -2.43 -26.24
C MET A 57 -15.56 -3.92 -26.26
N SER A 58 -15.09 -4.43 -27.40
CA SER A 58 -14.57 -5.80 -27.46
C SER A 58 -13.32 -5.95 -26.60
N VAL A 59 -13.07 -7.17 -26.13
CA VAL A 59 -11.90 -7.51 -25.31
C VAL A 59 -10.60 -7.21 -26.07
N ASP A 60 -10.54 -7.51 -27.37
CA ASP A 60 -9.38 -7.21 -28.21
C ASP A 60 -9.11 -5.70 -28.31
N SER A 61 -10.18 -4.90 -28.40
CA SER A 61 -10.08 -3.44 -28.42
C SER A 61 -9.58 -2.91 -27.08
N LEU A 62 -10.09 -3.45 -25.97
CA LEU A 62 -9.66 -3.11 -24.61
C LEU A 62 -8.17 -3.44 -24.40
N VAL A 63 -7.75 -4.66 -24.75
CA VAL A 63 -6.36 -5.10 -24.61
C VAL A 63 -5.44 -4.24 -25.47
N SER A 64 -5.84 -3.94 -26.71
CA SER A 64 -5.06 -3.07 -27.61
C SER A 64 -4.95 -1.63 -27.08
N LEU A 65 -6.05 -1.09 -26.54
CA LEU A 65 -6.08 0.24 -25.91
C LEU A 65 -5.12 0.29 -24.72
N LEU A 66 -5.22 -0.68 -23.81
CA LEU A 66 -4.38 -0.72 -22.61
C LEU A 66 -2.90 -0.93 -22.93
N LYS A 67 -2.54 -1.77 -23.91
CA LYS A 67 -1.15 -1.90 -24.35
C LYS A 67 -0.59 -0.59 -24.88
N ARG A 68 -1.36 0.14 -25.70
CA ARG A 68 -0.96 1.44 -26.25
C ARG A 68 -0.78 2.49 -25.15
N ALA A 69 -1.75 2.60 -24.25
CA ALA A 69 -1.69 3.52 -23.12
C ALA A 69 -0.52 3.21 -22.19
N LEU A 70 -0.22 1.92 -21.96
CA LEU A 70 0.93 1.49 -21.17
C LEU A 70 2.24 1.91 -21.85
N SER A 71 2.38 1.66 -23.15
CA SER A 71 3.54 2.07 -23.95
C SER A 71 3.82 3.59 -23.85
N GLN A 72 2.77 4.42 -23.95
CA GLN A 72 2.85 5.87 -23.77
C GLN A 72 3.22 6.29 -22.34
N THR A 73 2.68 5.57 -21.35
CA THR A 73 2.95 5.83 -19.93
C THR A 73 4.40 5.54 -19.58
N LEU A 74 4.99 4.47 -20.13
CA LEU A 74 6.38 4.10 -19.85
C LEU A 74 7.38 5.17 -20.27
N CYS A 75 7.08 5.98 -21.29
CA CYS A 75 7.92 7.14 -21.66
C CYS A 75 7.96 8.24 -20.61
N ARG A 76 6.99 8.24 -19.69
CA ARG A 76 6.90 9.15 -18.56
C ARG A 76 7.47 8.53 -17.29
N PHE A 77 7.58 7.21 -17.26
CA PHE A 77 8.17 6.44 -16.18
C PHE A 77 9.27 5.48 -16.68
N PRO A 78 10.36 5.99 -17.32
CA PRO A 78 11.40 5.12 -17.88
C PRO A 78 11.97 4.07 -16.92
N PRO A 79 12.16 4.35 -15.61
CA PRO A 79 12.69 3.35 -14.68
C PRO A 79 11.85 2.06 -14.62
N LEU A 80 10.54 2.12 -14.89
CA LEU A 80 9.67 0.93 -14.85
C LEU A 80 9.89 -0.02 -16.03
N ALA A 81 10.40 0.48 -17.16
CA ALA A 81 10.78 -0.33 -18.32
C ALA A 81 12.23 -0.84 -18.24
N GLY A 82 12.93 -0.56 -17.15
CA GLY A 82 14.33 -0.93 -16.94
C GLY A 82 14.54 -2.31 -16.30
N ARG A 83 15.79 -2.55 -15.88
CA ARG A 83 16.21 -3.67 -15.01
C ARG A 83 17.16 -3.18 -13.93
N PHE A 84 17.34 -3.96 -12.87
CA PHE A 84 18.43 -3.69 -11.94
C PHE A 84 19.79 -4.05 -12.52
N ARG A 85 20.79 -3.23 -12.21
CA ARG A 85 22.20 -3.47 -12.49
C ARG A 85 23.00 -3.21 -11.23
N THR A 86 23.88 -4.16 -10.87
CA THR A 86 24.87 -3.96 -9.82
C THR A 86 26.21 -3.64 -10.48
N ASP A 87 26.93 -2.64 -9.99
CA ASP A 87 28.29 -2.32 -10.45
C ASP A 87 29.37 -3.06 -9.66
N ASP A 88 30.64 -2.85 -10.03
CA ASP A 88 31.79 -3.54 -9.43
C ASP A 88 32.01 -3.14 -7.95
N ASP A 89 31.53 -1.97 -7.54
CA ASP A 89 31.56 -1.50 -6.15
C ASP A 89 30.37 -2.01 -5.31
N GLY A 90 29.43 -2.72 -5.95
CA GLY A 90 28.24 -3.30 -5.31
C GLY A 90 27.05 -2.36 -5.20
N TYR A 91 27.10 -1.18 -5.82
CA TYR A 91 25.95 -0.28 -5.88
C TYR A 91 24.91 -0.80 -6.88
N ILE A 92 23.64 -0.70 -6.49
CA ILE A 92 22.52 -1.16 -7.31
C ILE A 92 21.84 0.06 -7.94
N TYR A 93 21.63 -0.03 -9.25
CA TYR A 93 20.98 0.97 -10.08
C TYR A 93 19.74 0.38 -10.75
N ILE A 94 18.78 1.24 -11.08
CA ILE A 94 17.79 0.98 -12.11
C ILE A 94 18.41 1.43 -13.43
N ALA A 95 18.76 0.48 -14.29
CA ALA A 95 19.18 0.75 -15.65
C ALA A 95 17.94 1.13 -16.49
N CYS A 96 17.84 2.39 -16.92
CA CYS A 96 16.72 2.89 -17.72
C CYS A 96 16.90 2.51 -19.19
N ASN A 97 16.93 1.21 -19.47
CA ASN A 97 17.39 0.61 -20.72
C ASN A 97 16.26 0.19 -21.69
N ASP A 98 15.02 0.59 -21.41
CA ASP A 98 13.84 0.32 -22.23
C ASP A 98 13.59 -1.16 -22.56
N GLU A 99 14.03 -2.11 -21.70
CA GLU A 99 13.75 -3.55 -21.85
C GLU A 99 12.25 -3.92 -21.78
N GLY A 100 11.41 -2.96 -21.43
CA GLY A 100 9.96 -3.10 -21.44
C GLY A 100 9.42 -3.85 -20.22
N VAL A 101 8.09 -3.99 -20.22
CA VAL A 101 7.31 -4.49 -19.08
C VAL A 101 6.40 -5.62 -19.50
N GLY A 102 6.04 -6.50 -18.57
CA GLY A 102 5.10 -7.58 -18.84
C GLY A 102 3.68 -7.07 -19.05
N PHE A 103 2.96 -7.64 -20.02
CA PHE A 103 1.52 -7.50 -20.18
C PHE A 103 0.89 -8.88 -20.30
N VAL A 104 -0.01 -9.21 -19.38
CA VAL A 104 -0.69 -10.51 -19.30
C VAL A 104 -2.19 -10.31 -19.47
N HIS A 105 -2.81 -11.11 -20.32
CA HIS A 105 -4.26 -11.13 -20.48
C HIS A 105 -4.76 -12.54 -20.15
N LYS A 106 -5.73 -12.62 -19.23
CA LYS A 106 -6.33 -13.88 -18.81
C LYS A 106 -7.86 -13.83 -18.89
N ASN A 107 -8.44 -14.99 -19.17
CA ASN A 107 -9.88 -15.21 -19.13
C ASN A 107 -10.26 -15.84 -17.78
N GLY A 108 -10.99 -15.08 -16.97
CA GLY A 108 -11.56 -15.51 -15.69
C GLY A 108 -13.08 -15.45 -15.69
N THR A 109 -13.73 -15.65 -16.85
CA THR A 109 -15.20 -15.52 -17.00
C THR A 109 -16.02 -16.53 -16.19
N VAL A 110 -15.38 -17.48 -15.53
CA VAL A 110 -15.99 -18.33 -14.50
C VAL A 110 -16.36 -17.57 -13.22
N TRP A 111 -15.82 -16.35 -13.02
CA TRP A 111 -16.15 -15.47 -11.91
C TRP A 111 -16.81 -14.18 -12.38
N SER A 112 -17.65 -13.62 -11.52
CA SER A 112 -18.30 -12.32 -11.65
C SER A 112 -17.72 -11.30 -10.67
N ILE A 113 -18.11 -10.04 -10.82
CA ILE A 113 -17.90 -8.97 -9.84
C ILE A 113 -18.46 -9.38 -8.48
N ARG A 114 -19.63 -10.03 -8.46
CA ARG A 114 -20.27 -10.48 -7.21
C ARG A 114 -19.40 -11.50 -6.48
N ASP A 115 -18.79 -12.44 -7.20
CA ASP A 115 -17.91 -13.44 -6.59
C ASP A 115 -16.69 -12.82 -5.91
N VAL A 116 -16.23 -11.65 -6.38
CA VAL A 116 -15.11 -10.90 -5.78
C VAL A 116 -15.53 -10.08 -4.56
N LEU A 117 -16.78 -9.60 -4.52
CA LEU A 117 -17.24 -8.61 -3.54
C LEU A 117 -18.15 -9.14 -2.44
N SER A 118 -18.96 -10.18 -2.72
CA SER A 118 -19.92 -10.71 -1.76
C SER A 118 -19.32 -11.54 -0.62
N PRO A 119 -18.25 -12.33 -0.81
CA PRO A 119 -17.66 -13.09 0.28
C PRO A 119 -17.09 -12.19 1.38
N ILE A 120 -17.28 -12.59 2.64
CA ILE A 120 -16.77 -11.86 3.81
C ILE A 120 -15.24 -11.83 3.81
N HIS A 121 -14.61 -12.97 3.50
CA HIS A 121 -13.17 -13.09 3.33
C HIS A 121 -12.81 -12.90 1.86
N VAL A 122 -11.65 -12.31 1.59
CA VAL A 122 -11.16 -12.14 0.22
C VAL A 122 -10.95 -13.53 -0.40
N PRO A 123 -11.64 -13.86 -1.51
CA PRO A 123 -11.53 -15.18 -2.11
C PRO A 123 -10.12 -15.45 -2.63
N GLY A 124 -9.63 -16.68 -2.43
CA GLY A 124 -8.27 -17.05 -2.82
C GLY A 124 -7.96 -16.86 -4.31
N PHE A 125 -8.96 -17.00 -5.19
CA PHE A 125 -8.78 -16.81 -6.63
C PHE A 125 -8.43 -15.36 -7.01
N VAL A 126 -8.75 -14.35 -6.18
CA VAL A 126 -8.39 -12.94 -6.44
C VAL A 126 -6.87 -12.78 -6.56
N LYS A 127 -6.09 -13.61 -5.86
CA LYS A 127 -4.62 -13.62 -5.93
C LYS A 127 -4.11 -13.93 -7.34
N SER A 128 -4.85 -14.74 -8.10
CA SER A 128 -4.49 -15.14 -9.47
C SER A 128 -4.73 -14.03 -10.52
N PHE A 129 -5.35 -12.91 -10.12
CA PHE A 129 -5.57 -11.72 -10.94
C PHE A 129 -4.33 -10.83 -11.05
N PHE A 130 -3.23 -11.25 -10.43
CA PHE A 130 -1.92 -10.62 -10.48
C PHE A 130 -0.89 -11.56 -11.12
N ALA A 131 0.13 -10.96 -11.72
CA ALA A 131 1.30 -11.67 -12.24
C ALA A 131 2.46 -11.57 -11.24
N LEU A 132 3.59 -12.23 -11.53
CA LEU A 132 4.80 -12.18 -10.70
C LEU A 132 4.51 -12.51 -9.22
N ASP A 133 3.73 -13.58 -9.00
CA ASP A 133 3.39 -13.96 -7.64
C ASP A 133 4.65 -14.33 -6.86
N ARG A 134 4.77 -13.75 -5.66
CA ARG A 134 5.91 -13.93 -4.75
C ARG A 134 7.29 -13.60 -5.32
N THR A 135 7.37 -12.88 -6.45
CA THR A 135 8.65 -12.40 -6.97
C THR A 135 9.28 -11.43 -5.96
N VAL A 136 10.51 -11.72 -5.56
CA VAL A 136 11.30 -10.89 -4.64
C VAL A 136 11.90 -9.72 -5.42
N SER A 137 11.90 -8.53 -4.83
CA SER A 137 12.37 -7.31 -5.48
C SER A 137 13.79 -7.43 -6.05
N TYR A 138 14.71 -8.12 -5.38
CA TYR A 138 16.05 -8.34 -5.89
C TYR A 138 16.10 -9.05 -7.26
N ASP A 139 15.08 -9.86 -7.59
CA ASP A 139 14.98 -10.50 -8.90
C ASP A 139 14.74 -9.53 -10.06
N GLY A 140 14.52 -8.24 -9.78
CA GLY A 140 14.46 -7.18 -10.81
C GLY A 140 15.72 -7.03 -11.68
N HIS A 141 16.81 -7.72 -11.34
CA HIS A 141 17.97 -7.92 -12.23
C HIS A 141 17.64 -8.77 -13.47
N ARG A 142 16.65 -9.67 -13.35
CA ARG A 142 16.29 -10.68 -14.35
C ARG A 142 14.84 -10.53 -14.78
N GLU A 143 13.96 -10.26 -13.82
CA GLU A 143 12.53 -10.08 -14.02
C GLU A 143 12.19 -8.64 -14.40
N PRO A 144 11.11 -8.42 -15.18
CA PRO A 144 10.58 -7.08 -15.39
C PRO A 144 10.30 -6.36 -14.08
N LEU A 145 10.61 -5.06 -14.01
CA LEU A 145 10.31 -4.25 -12.83
C LEU A 145 8.81 -3.95 -12.67
N LEU A 146 8.03 -4.15 -13.74
CA LEU A 146 6.60 -3.96 -13.80
C LEU A 146 5.94 -5.05 -14.66
N THR A 147 4.77 -5.53 -14.24
CA THR A 147 3.84 -6.29 -15.09
C THR A 147 2.39 -5.88 -14.82
N VAL A 148 1.65 -5.63 -15.90
CA VAL A 148 0.20 -5.40 -15.87
C VAL A 148 -0.53 -6.66 -16.29
N GLN A 149 -1.54 -7.07 -15.52
CA GLN A 149 -2.43 -8.17 -15.86
C GLN A 149 -3.87 -7.66 -16.03
N VAL A 150 -4.49 -8.01 -17.16
CA VAL A 150 -5.93 -7.81 -17.41
C VAL A 150 -6.62 -9.16 -17.30
N THR A 151 -7.56 -9.28 -16.37
CA THR A 151 -8.35 -10.50 -16.17
C THR A 151 -9.82 -10.23 -16.46
N GLU A 152 -10.38 -10.92 -17.44
CA GLU A 152 -11.80 -10.84 -17.76
C GLU A 152 -12.65 -11.56 -16.71
N LEU A 153 -13.82 -11.01 -16.41
CA LEU A 153 -14.87 -11.62 -15.59
C LEU A 153 -16.16 -11.71 -16.42
N SER A 154 -17.14 -12.48 -15.96
CA SER A 154 -18.43 -12.69 -16.66
C SER A 154 -19.25 -11.41 -16.85
N ASP A 155 -19.03 -10.40 -16.03
CA ASP A 155 -19.71 -9.09 -16.02
C ASP A 155 -18.75 -7.90 -15.80
N GLY A 156 -17.43 -8.15 -15.79
CA GLY A 156 -16.43 -7.15 -15.39
C GLY A 156 -15.04 -7.38 -15.96
N VAL A 157 -14.09 -6.56 -15.52
CA VAL A 157 -12.66 -6.72 -15.79
C VAL A 157 -11.87 -6.33 -14.56
N PHE A 158 -10.78 -7.05 -14.28
CA PHE A 158 -9.80 -6.71 -13.26
C PHE A 158 -8.49 -6.26 -13.92
N ILE A 159 -7.96 -5.11 -13.54
CA ILE A 159 -6.65 -4.63 -13.96
C ILE A 159 -5.72 -4.67 -12.75
N GLY A 160 -4.88 -5.70 -12.71
CA GLY A 160 -3.86 -5.92 -11.69
C GLY A 160 -2.50 -5.39 -12.12
N CYS A 161 -1.76 -4.81 -11.18
CA CYS A 161 -0.40 -4.32 -11.42
C CYS A 161 0.54 -4.93 -10.38
N SER A 162 1.68 -5.43 -10.84
CA SER A 162 2.75 -6.00 -10.02
C SER A 162 4.03 -5.21 -10.30
N VAL A 163 4.51 -4.44 -9.31
CA VAL A 163 5.67 -3.54 -9.46
C VAL A 163 6.71 -3.81 -8.40
N ASN A 164 7.98 -3.72 -8.77
CA ASN A 164 9.10 -3.94 -7.86
C ASN A 164 9.09 -2.92 -6.72
N HIS A 165 9.04 -3.39 -5.46
CA HIS A 165 8.92 -2.50 -4.31
C HIS A 165 10.19 -1.64 -4.08
N ALA A 166 11.37 -2.10 -4.48
CA ALA A 166 12.60 -1.29 -4.44
C ALA A 166 12.63 -0.20 -5.51
N VAL A 167 11.70 -0.18 -6.46
CA VAL A 167 11.59 0.89 -7.48
C VAL A 167 10.53 1.93 -7.10
N THR A 168 9.47 1.51 -6.39
CA THR A 168 8.35 2.41 -6.06
C THR A 168 7.83 2.19 -4.66
N ASP A 169 7.51 3.27 -3.94
CA ASP A 169 6.54 3.22 -2.85
C ASP A 169 5.10 3.45 -3.35
N GLY A 170 4.13 3.46 -2.41
CA GLY A 170 2.73 3.67 -2.74
C GLY A 170 2.42 5.01 -3.45
N THR A 171 3.20 6.07 -3.19
CA THR A 171 3.01 7.37 -3.85
C THR A 171 3.40 7.27 -5.33
N SER A 172 4.59 6.75 -5.61
CA SER A 172 5.08 6.59 -6.99
C SER A 172 4.25 5.57 -7.77
N PHE A 173 3.83 4.47 -7.13
CA PHE A 173 2.95 3.46 -7.73
C PHE A 173 1.61 4.05 -8.19
N TRP A 174 0.89 4.74 -7.31
CA TRP A 174 -0.42 5.30 -7.67
C TRP A 174 -0.31 6.49 -8.63
N ASN A 175 0.83 7.19 -8.65
CA ASN A 175 1.12 8.16 -9.71
C ASN A 175 1.14 7.45 -11.08
N PHE A 176 1.98 6.43 -11.23
CA PHE A 176 2.04 5.62 -12.45
C PHE A 176 0.67 5.04 -12.85
N PHE A 177 -0.04 4.40 -11.91
CA PHE A 177 -1.29 3.71 -12.22
C PHE A 177 -2.40 4.69 -12.66
N ASN A 178 -2.43 5.89 -12.09
CA ASN A 178 -3.39 6.93 -12.50
C ASN A 178 -2.99 7.57 -13.83
N THR A 179 -1.69 7.80 -14.09
CA THR A 179 -1.23 8.27 -15.41
C THR A 179 -1.53 7.23 -16.50
N PHE A 180 -1.41 5.95 -16.19
CA PHE A 180 -1.80 4.87 -17.11
C PHE A 180 -3.29 4.97 -17.48
N ALA A 181 -4.16 5.23 -16.51
CA ALA A 181 -5.57 5.46 -16.76
C ALA A 181 -5.84 6.75 -17.57
N GLU A 182 -5.08 7.83 -17.33
CA GLU A 182 -5.14 9.07 -18.13
C GLU A 182 -4.82 8.82 -19.63
N PHE A 183 -3.74 8.10 -19.93
CA PHE A 183 -3.39 7.77 -21.32
C PHE A 183 -4.41 6.84 -21.98
N SER A 184 -5.04 5.93 -21.22
CA SER A 184 -6.15 5.11 -21.72
C SER A 184 -7.34 5.96 -22.17
N ARG A 185 -7.56 7.12 -21.54
CA ARG A 185 -8.59 8.10 -21.94
C ARG A 185 -8.17 9.00 -23.11
N GLY A 186 -6.97 8.83 -23.66
CA GLY A 186 -6.44 9.63 -24.77
C GLY A 186 -5.83 10.97 -24.34
N MET A 187 -5.52 11.16 -23.06
CA MET A 187 -4.78 12.33 -22.59
C MET A 187 -3.38 12.38 -23.24
N LYS A 188 -2.95 13.57 -23.66
CA LYS A 188 -1.64 13.77 -24.31
C LYS A 188 -0.55 14.22 -23.34
N MET A 189 -0.94 14.79 -22.20
CA MET A 189 -0.04 15.34 -21.18
C MET A 189 -0.32 14.72 -19.82
N VAL A 190 0.74 14.46 -19.07
CA VAL A 190 0.68 13.93 -17.70
C VAL A 190 0.37 15.07 -16.74
N THR A 191 -0.58 14.85 -15.83
CA THR A 191 -0.96 15.85 -14.82
C THR A 191 0.05 15.92 -13.66
N LYS A 192 0.68 14.79 -13.32
CA LYS A 192 1.57 14.61 -12.17
C LYS A 192 2.91 14.01 -12.61
N GLN A 193 3.82 14.85 -13.10
CA GLN A 193 5.12 14.39 -13.61
C GLN A 193 5.98 13.79 -12.49
N PRO A 194 6.55 12.59 -12.66
CA PRO A 194 7.48 12.02 -11.69
C PRO A 194 8.81 12.80 -11.66
N ASP A 195 9.34 13.00 -10.47
CA ASP A 195 10.69 13.55 -10.27
C ASP A 195 11.70 12.40 -10.09
N PHE A 196 12.70 12.35 -10.97
CA PHE A 196 13.74 11.33 -10.95
C PHE A 196 15.04 11.81 -10.29
N SER A 197 15.03 12.99 -9.67
CA SER A 197 16.21 13.53 -9.00
C SER A 197 16.79 12.53 -7.99
N ARG A 198 18.11 12.51 -7.88
CA ARG A 198 18.88 11.68 -6.93
C ARG A 198 19.82 12.56 -6.09
N GLU A 199 19.36 13.76 -5.78
CA GLU A 199 20.08 14.77 -5.00
C GLU A 199 19.39 14.96 -3.65
N SER A 200 19.54 13.99 -2.76
CA SER A 200 18.97 14.07 -1.41
C SER A 200 19.74 13.22 -0.41
N VAL A 201 19.44 13.40 0.89
CA VAL A 201 20.00 12.58 1.97
C VAL A 201 19.66 11.08 1.83
N LEU A 202 18.68 10.72 1.00
CA LEU A 202 18.38 9.30 0.77
C LEU A 202 19.41 8.62 -0.14
N ILE A 203 20.24 9.36 -0.87
CA ILE A 203 21.27 8.79 -1.74
C ILE A 203 22.58 8.68 -0.98
N SER A 204 22.98 7.43 -0.72
CA SER A 204 24.07 7.10 0.18
C SER A 204 25.25 6.43 -0.54
N PRO A 205 26.48 6.56 -0.02
CA PRO A 205 27.62 5.73 -0.42
C PRO A 205 27.64 4.35 0.28
N ALA A 206 26.72 4.04 1.18
CA ALA A 206 26.67 2.73 1.83
C ALA A 206 26.20 1.64 0.84
N VAL A 207 26.81 0.45 0.95
CA VAL A 207 26.51 -0.71 0.11
C VAL A 207 25.80 -1.77 0.95
N LEU A 208 24.62 -2.21 0.47
CA LEU A 208 23.94 -3.37 1.03
C LEU A 208 24.62 -4.65 0.54
N ARG A 209 25.22 -5.42 1.45
CA ARG A 209 25.82 -6.71 1.10
C ARG A 209 24.72 -7.74 0.83
N VAL A 210 24.67 -8.24 -0.39
CA VAL A 210 23.73 -9.29 -0.81
C VAL A 210 24.38 -10.67 -0.56
N PRO A 211 23.72 -11.60 0.14
CA PRO A 211 24.18 -12.98 0.28
C PRO A 211 24.34 -13.69 -1.07
N ALA A 212 25.24 -14.66 -1.15
CA ALA A 212 25.48 -15.43 -2.38
C ALA A 212 24.24 -16.22 -2.86
N ASP A 213 23.35 -16.61 -1.95
CA ASP A 213 22.08 -17.28 -2.26
C ASP A 213 20.93 -16.31 -2.58
N GLY A 214 21.24 -15.01 -2.70
CA GLY A 214 20.30 -13.95 -3.02
C GLY A 214 19.53 -13.41 -1.81
N LEU A 215 18.53 -12.58 -2.09
CA LEU A 215 17.61 -12.06 -1.07
C LEU A 215 16.29 -12.83 -1.08
N LYS A 216 15.74 -13.03 0.10
CA LYS A 216 14.47 -13.73 0.34
C LYS A 216 13.63 -12.89 1.28
N VAL A 217 12.32 -13.12 1.29
CA VAL A 217 11.46 -12.51 2.30
C VAL A 217 11.80 -12.99 3.70
N THR A 218 11.45 -12.17 4.69
CA THR A 218 11.74 -12.36 6.12
C THR A 218 10.57 -12.96 6.90
N PHE A 219 9.54 -13.46 6.20
CA PHE A 219 8.33 -14.07 6.77
C PHE A 219 8.00 -15.40 6.07
N ASP A 220 7.20 -16.23 6.72
CA ASP A 220 6.70 -17.48 6.14
C ASP A 220 5.62 -17.21 5.09
N GLU A 221 5.96 -17.45 3.83
CA GLU A 221 5.08 -17.26 2.66
C GLU A 221 3.93 -18.26 2.58
N TYR A 222 4.03 -19.37 3.29
CA TYR A 222 3.10 -20.49 3.24
C TYR A 222 2.26 -20.62 4.51
N ALA A 223 2.46 -19.73 5.48
CA ALA A 223 1.65 -19.68 6.68
C ALA A 223 0.14 -19.61 6.31
N PRO A 224 -0.73 -20.33 7.04
CA PRO A 224 -2.16 -20.20 6.85
C PRO A 224 -2.58 -18.79 7.26
N LEU A 225 -3.24 -18.07 6.35
CA LEU A 225 -3.69 -16.70 6.56
C LEU A 225 -5.16 -16.56 6.20
N SER A 226 -5.87 -15.78 7.00
CA SER A 226 -7.20 -15.28 6.69
C SER A 226 -7.11 -13.81 6.31
N GLU A 227 -7.75 -13.45 5.20
CA GLU A 227 -7.76 -12.10 4.65
C GLU A 227 -9.19 -11.59 4.58
N ARG A 228 -9.43 -10.40 5.16
CA ARG A 228 -10.74 -9.76 5.18
C ARG A 228 -10.62 -8.26 4.97
N ILE A 229 -11.59 -7.69 4.24
CA ILE A 229 -11.78 -6.25 4.14
C ILE A 229 -12.77 -5.84 5.23
N PHE A 230 -12.34 -4.98 6.15
CA PHE A 230 -13.21 -4.31 7.11
C PHE A 230 -13.45 -2.88 6.66
N SER A 231 -14.70 -2.57 6.30
CA SER A 231 -15.09 -1.23 5.87
C SER A 231 -15.57 -0.40 7.05
N PHE A 232 -15.13 0.84 7.09
CA PHE A 232 -15.52 1.82 8.10
C PHE A 232 -16.11 3.05 7.40
N SER A 233 -17.38 3.34 7.71
CA SER A 233 -18.02 4.56 7.25
C SER A 233 -17.31 5.79 7.82
N ARG A 234 -17.47 6.94 7.16
CA ARG A 234 -16.99 8.23 7.67
C ARG A 234 -17.51 8.47 9.10
N GLU A 235 -18.80 8.21 9.30
CA GLU A 235 -19.48 8.40 10.58
C GLU A 235 -18.86 7.54 11.69
N SER A 236 -18.65 6.24 11.43
CA SER A 236 -17.98 5.34 12.37
C SER A 236 -16.61 5.86 12.76
N ILE A 237 -15.80 6.30 11.79
CA ILE A 237 -14.46 6.83 12.04
C ILE A 237 -14.52 8.11 12.87
N LEU A 238 -15.48 9.01 12.60
CA LEU A 238 -15.66 10.22 13.37
C LEU A 238 -16.13 9.94 14.80
N LYS A 239 -16.99 8.93 15.02
CA LYS A 239 -17.36 8.44 16.36
C LYS A 239 -16.15 7.93 17.13
N ILE A 240 -15.28 7.15 16.49
CA ILE A 240 -14.02 6.67 17.11
C ILE A 240 -13.13 7.88 17.46
N LYS A 241 -12.95 8.83 16.52
CA LYS A 241 -12.14 10.05 16.74
C LYS A 241 -12.70 10.89 17.89
N ALA A 242 -14.02 11.09 17.97
CA ALA A 242 -14.67 11.85 19.03
C ALA A 242 -14.46 11.19 20.39
N LYS A 243 -14.65 9.87 20.48
CA LYS A 243 -14.37 9.06 21.69
C LYS A 243 -12.92 9.21 22.13
N VAL A 244 -11.96 9.11 21.20
CA VAL A 244 -10.53 9.27 21.49
C VAL A 244 -10.21 10.68 21.97
N ASN A 245 -10.85 11.72 21.42
CA ASN A 245 -10.59 13.11 21.77
C ASN A 245 -11.47 13.66 22.90
N ASN A 246 -12.22 12.80 23.60
CA ASN A 246 -13.16 13.18 24.67
C ASN A 246 -14.15 14.29 24.25
N ARG A 247 -14.55 14.30 22.97
CA ARG A 247 -15.54 15.26 22.45
C ARG A 247 -16.94 14.66 22.57
N LYS A 248 -17.93 15.47 22.95
CA LYS A 248 -19.35 15.06 22.90
C LYS A 248 -19.73 14.84 21.43
N TRP A 249 -20.26 13.66 21.12
CA TRP A 249 -20.83 13.36 19.80
C TRP A 249 -22.27 13.87 19.77
N ASN A 250 -22.60 14.72 18.81
CA ASN A 250 -23.98 15.12 18.53
C ASN A 250 -24.46 14.35 17.30
N ASP A 251 -25.55 13.60 17.43
CA ASP A 251 -26.10 12.74 16.37
C ASP A 251 -26.65 13.52 15.15
N ASN A 252 -26.62 14.85 15.18
CA ASN A 252 -27.13 15.71 14.10
C ASN A 252 -26.22 15.78 12.87
N GLY A 253 -25.08 15.08 12.84
CA GLY A 253 -24.29 14.92 11.63
C GLY A 253 -23.71 16.22 11.06
N ASP A 254 -23.61 17.28 11.88
CA ASP A 254 -23.02 18.55 11.46
C ASP A 254 -21.59 18.30 11.00
N ILE A 255 -21.45 18.36 9.69
CA ILE A 255 -20.22 18.21 8.95
C ILE A 255 -19.27 19.27 9.47
N ASP A 256 -18.19 18.85 10.13
CA ASP A 256 -17.07 19.73 10.41
C ASP A 256 -16.43 20.12 9.06
N ALA A 257 -17.03 21.13 8.39
CA ALA A 257 -16.63 21.62 7.07
C ALA A 257 -15.14 22.04 7.08
N VAL A 258 -14.68 22.43 8.27
CA VAL A 258 -13.30 22.69 8.68
C VAL A 258 -12.37 21.48 8.42
N GLU A 259 -12.80 20.25 8.74
CA GLU A 259 -12.00 19.03 8.53
C GLU A 259 -12.00 18.59 7.05
N ILE A 260 -13.07 18.88 6.29
CA ILE A 260 -13.13 18.65 4.84
C ILE A 260 -12.17 19.60 4.12
N LEU A 261 -12.25 20.90 4.42
CA LEU A 261 -11.43 21.92 3.79
C LEU A 261 -9.94 21.77 4.17
N GLY A 262 -9.63 21.40 5.42
CA GLY A 262 -8.25 21.20 5.87
C GLY A 262 -7.55 19.98 5.24
N LYS A 263 -8.29 18.93 4.86
CA LYS A 263 -7.73 17.71 4.24
C LYS A 263 -7.66 17.78 2.71
N GLN A 264 -8.47 18.62 2.07
CA GLN A 264 -8.46 18.85 0.61
C GLN A 264 -7.60 20.05 0.19
N SER A 265 -7.28 20.95 1.12
CA SER A 265 -6.53 22.17 0.82
C SER A 265 -5.02 22.02 1.02
N ASN A 266 -4.26 22.28 -0.05
CA ASN A 266 -2.83 22.58 0.03
C ASN A 266 -2.55 24.04 0.41
N ASP A 267 -3.58 24.86 0.62
CA ASP A 267 -3.46 26.27 0.92
C ASP A 267 -2.97 26.51 2.35
N THR A 268 -1.80 27.15 2.44
CA THR A 268 -1.12 27.53 3.68
C THR A 268 -2.00 28.43 4.56
N TYR A 269 -2.88 29.23 3.97
CA TYR A 269 -3.74 30.17 4.70
C TYR A 269 -4.81 29.44 5.52
N MET A 270 -5.46 28.43 4.92
CA MET A 270 -6.46 27.59 5.60
C MET A 270 -5.85 26.77 6.74
N LYS A 271 -4.64 26.20 6.54
CA LYS A 271 -3.92 25.49 7.61
C LYS A 271 -3.55 26.38 8.79
N THR A 272 -3.25 27.65 8.54
CA THR A 272 -2.87 28.63 9.57
C THR A 272 -4.08 29.13 10.36
N TRP A 273 -5.24 29.30 9.69
CA TRP A 273 -6.50 29.64 10.35
C TRP A 273 -7.02 28.49 11.23
N LEU A 274 -6.92 27.25 10.77
CA LEU A 274 -7.24 26.04 11.53
C LEU A 274 -6.39 25.86 12.80
N LYS A 275 -5.09 26.17 12.72
CA LYS A 275 -4.20 26.17 13.89
C LYS A 275 -4.55 27.24 14.92
N LYS A 276 -5.19 28.35 14.52
CA LYS A 276 -5.61 29.42 15.45
C LYS A 276 -6.87 29.06 16.24
N THR A 277 -7.71 28.12 15.76
CA THR A 277 -8.92 27.68 16.46
C THR A 277 -8.71 26.46 17.38
N GLU A 278 -7.56 25.78 17.30
CA GLU A 278 -7.16 24.66 18.18
C GLU A 278 -6.45 25.10 19.49
N SER A 279 -6.75 26.28 20.02
CA SER A 279 -6.05 26.86 21.19
C SER A 279 -6.52 26.31 22.55
N ASN A 280 -6.62 24.99 22.71
CA ASN A 280 -6.96 24.36 24.00
C ASN A 280 -5.86 23.44 24.58
N GLY A 281 -4.63 23.48 24.07
CA GLY A 281 -3.47 22.80 24.66
C GLY A 281 -3.52 21.26 24.70
N VAL A 282 -4.64 20.64 24.33
CA VAL A 282 -4.82 19.19 24.24
C VAL A 282 -4.47 18.74 22.83
N VAL A 283 -3.54 17.79 22.71
CA VAL A 283 -3.14 17.19 21.42
C VAL A 283 -4.35 16.49 20.78
N GLU A 284 -4.77 16.96 19.60
CA GLU A 284 -5.81 16.33 18.79
C GLU A 284 -5.25 15.07 18.10
N ILE A 285 -5.93 13.94 18.32
CA ILE A 285 -5.61 12.67 17.69
C ILE A 285 -6.39 12.55 16.38
N SER A 286 -5.69 12.20 15.29
CA SER A 286 -6.31 12.09 13.97
C SER A 286 -7.25 10.89 13.84
N SER A 287 -8.15 10.95 12.86
CA SER A 287 -9.06 9.85 12.49
C SER A 287 -8.30 8.54 12.22
N PHE A 288 -7.18 8.61 11.49
CA PHE A 288 -6.40 7.44 11.11
C PHE A 288 -5.65 6.83 12.31
N GLN A 289 -5.12 7.66 13.21
CA GLN A 289 -4.53 7.19 14.47
C GLN A 289 -5.58 6.54 15.37
N SER A 290 -6.79 7.11 15.43
CA SER A 290 -7.90 6.58 16.23
C SER A 290 -8.33 5.19 15.73
N LEU A 291 -8.50 5.03 14.41
CA LEU A 291 -8.81 3.74 13.78
C LEU A 291 -7.66 2.73 13.94
N SER A 292 -6.41 3.16 13.79
CA SER A 292 -5.22 2.32 13.98
C SER A 292 -5.11 1.81 15.42
N ALA A 293 -5.41 2.66 16.41
CA ALA A 293 -5.42 2.28 17.81
C ALA A 293 -6.52 1.27 18.15
N LEU A 294 -7.71 1.44 17.55
CA LEU A 294 -8.81 0.47 17.69
C LEU A 294 -8.39 -0.89 17.15
N LEU A 295 -7.80 -0.94 15.95
CA LEU A 295 -7.28 -2.16 15.35
C LEU A 295 -6.17 -2.80 16.21
N TRP A 296 -5.22 -2.01 16.70
CA TRP A 296 -4.11 -2.53 17.53
C TRP A 296 -4.62 -3.21 18.80
N ARG A 297 -5.59 -2.59 19.47
CA ARG A 297 -6.25 -3.15 20.65
C ARG A 297 -7.00 -4.44 20.33
N ALA A 298 -7.77 -4.45 19.25
CA ALA A 298 -8.56 -5.61 18.84
C ALA A 298 -7.66 -6.81 18.50
N VAL A 299 -6.59 -6.61 17.71
CA VAL A 299 -5.63 -7.68 17.40
C VAL A 299 -4.89 -8.16 18.65
N THR A 300 -4.48 -7.24 19.53
CA THR A 300 -3.82 -7.60 20.80
C THR A 300 -4.73 -8.48 21.68
N ARG A 301 -6.02 -8.17 21.74
CA ARG A 301 -7.03 -8.97 22.45
C ARG A 301 -7.21 -10.34 21.79
N ALA A 302 -7.39 -10.37 20.47
CA ALA A 302 -7.61 -11.60 19.70
C ALA A 302 -6.43 -12.58 19.83
N ARG A 303 -5.20 -12.07 19.87
CA ARG A 303 -3.98 -12.88 20.08
C ARG A 303 -3.81 -13.41 21.50
N LYS A 304 -4.60 -12.94 22.48
CA LYS A 304 -4.53 -13.34 23.89
C LYS A 304 -3.11 -13.25 24.46
N LEU A 305 -2.39 -12.18 24.11
CA LEU A 305 -1.01 -11.97 24.55
C LEU A 305 -0.93 -11.85 26.07
N GLN A 306 0.14 -12.40 26.67
CA GLN A 306 0.43 -12.20 28.09
C GLN A 306 0.61 -10.71 28.40
N GLY A 307 0.15 -10.25 29.56
CA GLY A 307 0.12 -8.81 29.88
C GLY A 307 1.48 -8.10 29.81
N ASN A 308 2.57 -8.81 30.11
CA ASN A 308 3.95 -8.30 30.04
C ASN A 308 4.60 -8.44 28.65
N LYS A 309 3.99 -9.16 27.71
CA LYS A 309 4.52 -9.33 26.34
C LYS A 309 4.43 -8.00 25.62
N THR A 310 5.54 -7.57 25.02
CA THR A 310 5.56 -6.40 24.13
C THR A 310 4.76 -6.71 22.86
N THR A 311 3.85 -5.80 22.51
CA THR A 311 3.14 -5.73 21.23
C THR A 311 3.62 -4.50 20.47
N THR A 312 3.72 -4.63 19.15
CA THR A 312 4.32 -3.61 18.28
C THR A 312 3.36 -3.20 17.17
N PHE A 313 3.11 -1.90 17.02
CA PHE A 313 2.39 -1.33 15.87
C PHE A 313 3.35 -0.55 14.97
N ARG A 314 3.64 -1.09 13.78
CA ARG A 314 4.52 -0.44 12.79
C ARG A 314 3.68 0.40 11.82
N MET A 315 4.03 1.66 11.65
CA MET A 315 3.46 2.52 10.61
C MET A 315 4.50 2.86 9.55
N ALA A 316 4.12 2.82 8.28
CA ALA A 316 4.90 3.45 7.22
C ALA A 316 4.64 4.97 7.21
N VAL A 317 5.70 5.76 7.21
CA VAL A 317 5.64 7.23 7.20
C VAL A 317 6.27 7.75 5.93
N ASN A 318 5.57 8.64 5.24
CA ASN A 318 6.08 9.36 4.07
C ASN A 318 7.05 10.47 4.51
N CYS A 319 8.30 10.37 4.07
CA CYS A 319 9.40 11.27 4.41
C CYS A 319 9.51 12.48 3.48
N ARG A 320 8.84 12.50 2.31
CA ARG A 320 8.97 13.57 1.29
C ARG A 320 8.77 14.98 1.85
N HIS A 321 7.73 15.15 2.67
CA HIS A 321 7.36 16.44 3.27
C HIS A 321 7.99 16.70 4.65
N ARG A 322 8.71 15.71 5.20
CA ARG A 322 9.35 15.78 6.52
C ARG A 322 10.80 16.23 6.44
N LEU A 323 11.46 15.94 5.31
CA LEU A 323 12.82 16.39 5.04
C LEU A 323 12.88 17.91 4.83
N ASN A 324 14.02 18.50 5.19
CA ASN A 324 14.37 19.88 4.85
C ASN A 324 15.76 19.92 4.19
N PRO A 325 15.88 20.29 2.89
CA PRO A 325 14.79 20.64 1.98
C PRO A 325 13.83 19.47 1.73
N LYS A 326 12.58 19.79 1.40
CA LYS A 326 11.56 18.79 1.06
C LYS A 326 11.93 18.12 -0.26
N LEU A 327 11.62 16.83 -0.38
CA LEU A 327 11.62 16.16 -1.67
C LEU A 327 10.42 16.64 -2.50
N ASP A 328 10.53 16.53 -3.82
CA ASP A 328 9.38 16.77 -4.69
C ASP A 328 8.22 15.84 -4.29
N SER A 329 6.99 16.35 -4.37
CA SER A 329 5.79 15.58 -4.03
C SER A 329 5.60 14.32 -4.88
N PHE A 330 6.17 14.31 -6.09
CA PHE A 330 6.17 13.22 -7.06
C PHE A 330 7.56 12.58 -7.23
N TYR A 331 8.47 12.75 -6.25
CA TYR A 331 9.72 11.99 -6.19
C TYR A 331 9.45 10.50 -6.45
N PHE A 332 10.12 9.96 -7.46
CA PHE A 332 9.99 8.59 -7.94
C PHE A 332 10.99 7.68 -7.24
N GLY A 333 10.47 6.79 -6.40
CA GLY A 333 11.26 5.90 -5.55
C GLY A 333 10.58 5.69 -4.21
N ASN A 334 11.25 5.01 -3.30
CA ASN A 334 10.84 4.95 -1.90
C ASN A 334 11.31 6.20 -1.18
N ALA A 335 10.37 6.89 -0.53
CA ALA A 335 10.68 7.92 0.48
C ALA A 335 9.83 7.63 1.72
N ILE A 336 9.99 6.42 2.25
CA ILE A 336 9.25 5.91 3.39
C ILE A 336 10.19 5.34 4.45
N GLN A 337 9.79 5.49 5.72
CA GLN A 337 10.42 4.82 6.85
C GLN A 337 9.36 4.12 7.70
N SER A 338 9.76 3.05 8.40
CA SER A 338 8.88 2.32 9.31
C SER A 338 9.13 2.77 10.74
N ILE A 339 8.09 3.27 11.39
CA ILE A 339 8.14 3.68 12.80
C ILE A 339 7.40 2.64 13.67
N PRO A 340 8.13 1.85 14.46
CA PRO A 340 7.50 0.92 15.40
C PRO A 340 7.07 1.65 16.68
N THR A 341 5.82 1.46 17.09
CA THR A 341 5.31 1.86 18.41
C THR A 341 5.23 0.62 19.30
N TYR A 342 5.92 0.66 20.43
CA TYR A 342 6.00 -0.48 21.37
C TYR A 342 5.15 -0.20 22.62
N ALA A 343 4.47 -1.24 23.11
CA ALA A 343 3.79 -1.20 24.41
C ALA A 343 3.65 -2.61 24.99
N ALA A 344 3.48 -2.73 26.30
CA ALA A 344 3.05 -3.99 26.92
C ALA A 344 1.60 -4.30 26.51
N ALA A 345 1.28 -5.56 26.21
CA ALA A 345 -0.08 -5.95 25.83
C ALA A 345 -1.11 -5.60 26.93
N GLY A 346 -0.72 -5.74 28.21
CA GLY A 346 -1.55 -5.37 29.35
C GLY A 346 -1.88 -3.88 29.38
N ASP A 347 -0.93 -3.01 29.02
CA ASP A 347 -1.14 -1.56 28.90
C ASP A 347 -2.08 -1.23 27.73
N VAL A 348 -1.85 -1.84 26.56
CA VAL A 348 -2.69 -1.67 25.37
C VAL A 348 -4.14 -2.02 25.68
N LEU A 349 -4.38 -3.05 26.48
CA LEU A 349 -5.74 -3.49 26.83
C LEU A 349 -6.37 -2.67 27.96
N SER A 350 -5.62 -2.34 29.01
CA SER A 350 -6.15 -1.71 30.24
C SER A 350 -6.22 -0.18 30.23
N LYS A 351 -5.31 0.53 29.54
CA LYS A 351 -5.23 2.01 29.58
C LYS A 351 -6.20 2.73 28.62
N GLY A 352 -7.05 1.97 27.93
CA GLY A 352 -8.10 2.48 27.06
C GLY A 352 -7.65 2.91 25.65
N LEU A 353 -8.64 3.23 24.81
CA LEU A 353 -8.42 3.54 23.39
C LEU A 353 -7.63 4.84 23.17
N ARG A 354 -7.92 5.89 23.96
CA ARG A 354 -7.21 7.18 23.84
C ARG A 354 -5.71 7.02 24.11
N TRP A 355 -5.32 6.30 25.16
CA TRP A 355 -3.92 6.09 25.50
C TRP A 355 -3.16 5.39 24.36
N CYS A 356 -3.77 4.37 23.73
CA CYS A 356 -3.18 3.69 22.58
C CYS A 356 -2.97 4.66 21.40
N ALA A 357 -3.97 5.48 21.11
CA ALA A 357 -3.92 6.45 20.03
C ALA A 357 -2.89 7.58 20.30
N GLU A 358 -2.69 7.96 21.56
CA GLU A 358 -1.63 8.88 21.99
C GLU A 358 -0.23 8.29 21.78
N GLN A 359 -0.01 6.97 21.99
CA GLN A 359 1.30 6.37 21.70
C GLN A 359 1.63 6.44 20.21
N LEU A 360 0.65 6.13 19.34
CA LEU A 360 0.81 6.27 17.89
C LEU A 360 1.07 7.73 17.50
N ASN A 361 0.35 8.67 18.11
CA ASN A 361 0.51 10.10 17.84
C ASN A 361 1.89 10.63 18.23
N LYS A 362 2.37 10.30 19.43
CA LYS A 362 3.71 10.66 19.91
C LYS A 362 4.79 10.18 18.94
N ASN A 363 4.71 8.93 18.50
CA ASN A 363 5.69 8.36 17.57
C ASN A 363 5.67 9.04 16.19
N VAL A 364 4.47 9.29 15.63
CA VAL A 364 4.31 9.98 14.35
C VAL A 364 4.81 11.44 14.39
N ASN A 365 4.61 12.13 15.51
CA ASN A 365 5.02 13.52 15.69
C ASN A 365 6.51 13.66 15.97
N ALA A 366 7.12 12.70 16.69
CA ALA A 366 8.55 12.68 16.95
C ALA A 366 9.39 12.43 15.68
N HIS A 367 8.79 11.90 14.61
CA HIS A 367 9.50 11.53 13.39
C HIS A 367 9.69 12.71 12.42
N ASP A 368 10.50 13.69 12.79
CA ASP A 368 10.81 14.90 12.01
C ASP A 368 12.02 14.73 11.06
N ASP A 369 12.50 15.81 10.43
CA ASP A 369 13.70 15.82 9.55
C ASP A 369 14.91 15.18 10.25
N THR A 370 15.20 15.61 11.47
CA THR A 370 16.32 15.11 12.28
C THR A 370 16.22 13.61 12.48
N THR A 371 15.03 13.11 12.79
CA THR A 371 14.79 11.68 12.99
C THR A 371 14.91 10.89 11.69
N VAL A 372 14.39 11.41 10.58
CA VAL A 372 14.53 10.78 9.27
C VAL A 372 16.00 10.62 8.90
N ARG A 373 16.81 11.67 9.11
CA ARG A 373 18.26 11.67 8.85
C ARG A 373 19.00 10.69 9.74
N ARG A 374 18.67 10.64 11.03
CA ARG A 374 19.24 9.63 11.95
C ARG A 374 18.94 8.20 11.48
N PHE A 375 17.73 7.93 10.99
CA PHE A 375 17.41 6.61 10.43
C PHE A 375 18.22 6.28 9.18
N VAL A 376 18.60 7.29 8.37
CA VAL A 376 19.54 7.10 7.27
C VAL A 376 20.92 6.73 7.81
N GLU A 377 21.47 7.51 8.74
CA GLU A 377 22.79 7.25 9.36
C GLU A 377 22.86 5.86 10.04
N ASP A 378 21.80 5.48 10.77
CA ASP A 378 21.64 4.16 11.42
C ASP A 378 21.54 3.01 10.41
N TRP A 379 21.06 3.29 9.19
CA TRP A 379 21.06 2.33 8.10
C TRP A 379 22.42 2.28 7.41
N GLU A 380 23.07 3.41 7.19
CA GLU A 380 24.41 3.50 6.57
C GLU A 380 25.48 2.78 7.39
N SER A 381 25.42 2.89 8.72
CA SER A 381 26.32 2.21 9.64
C SER A 381 26.10 0.69 9.71
N ASN A 382 24.90 0.23 9.34
CA ASN A 382 24.56 -1.20 9.31
C ASN A 382 23.51 -1.50 8.22
N PRO A 383 23.93 -1.51 6.94
CA PRO A 383 23.02 -1.71 5.81
C PRO A 383 22.34 -3.06 5.90
N ARG A 384 21.01 -3.03 5.86
CA ARG A 384 20.18 -4.22 6.09
C ARG A 384 18.88 -4.19 5.29
N VAL A 385 18.37 -5.37 5.01
CA VAL A 385 17.07 -5.56 4.39
C VAL A 385 15.93 -5.32 5.37
N PHE A 386 14.72 -5.09 4.86
CA PHE A 386 13.58 -4.77 5.69
C PHE A 386 13.03 -6.03 6.40
N PRO A 387 12.89 -6.00 7.75
CA PRO A 387 12.33 -7.13 8.50
C PRO A 387 10.80 -7.09 8.45
N LEU A 388 10.22 -7.63 7.37
CA LEU A 388 8.79 -7.91 7.28
C LEU A 388 8.43 -9.17 8.09
N GLY A 389 7.15 -9.30 8.43
CA GLY A 389 6.65 -10.45 9.19
C GLY A 389 6.22 -10.13 10.60
N ASN A 390 5.89 -11.20 11.33
CA ASN A 390 5.48 -11.19 12.72
C ASN A 390 6.22 -12.29 13.50
N SER A 391 7.56 -12.25 13.43
CA SER A 391 8.41 -13.28 14.02
C SER A 391 8.28 -13.39 15.55
N ASP A 392 7.84 -12.33 16.23
CA ASP A 392 7.65 -12.29 17.68
C ASP A 392 6.21 -12.64 18.13
N GLY A 393 5.32 -12.90 17.17
CA GLY A 393 3.90 -13.20 17.38
C GLY A 393 3.05 -12.01 17.84
N ALA A 394 3.63 -10.81 17.99
CA ALA A 394 2.99 -9.67 18.65
C ALA A 394 3.07 -8.36 17.84
N SER A 395 3.58 -8.42 16.62
CA SER A 395 3.70 -7.28 15.72
C SER A 395 2.54 -7.19 14.72
N ILE A 396 2.11 -5.97 14.41
CA ILE A 396 1.31 -5.67 13.22
C ILE A 396 1.93 -4.51 12.44
N THR A 397 1.79 -4.55 11.11
CA THR A 397 2.37 -3.56 10.19
C THR A 397 1.28 -2.94 9.34
N MET A 398 1.02 -1.65 9.58
CA MET A 398 0.13 -0.81 8.79
C MET A 398 0.91 -0.21 7.61
N GLY A 399 0.64 -0.75 6.42
CA GLY A 399 1.08 -0.18 5.15
C GLY A 399 -0.05 0.56 4.43
N SER A 400 0.29 1.14 3.28
CA SER A 400 -0.65 1.93 2.47
C SER A 400 -1.19 3.18 3.21
N SER A 401 -2.03 3.96 2.54
CA SER A 401 -2.69 5.11 3.12
C SER A 401 -4.06 5.32 2.47
N PRO A 402 -5.11 5.66 3.25
CA PRO A 402 -6.41 6.04 2.68
C PRO A 402 -6.35 7.38 1.92
N ARG A 403 -5.21 8.09 1.97
CA ARG A 403 -4.99 9.32 1.19
C ARG A 403 -4.49 9.06 -0.22
N PHE A 404 -4.12 7.83 -0.56
CA PHE A 404 -3.71 7.52 -1.91
C PHE A 404 -4.89 7.63 -2.88
N PRO A 405 -4.67 8.16 -4.09
CA PRO A 405 -5.72 8.40 -5.09
C PRO A 405 -6.16 7.11 -5.80
N MET A 406 -6.54 6.08 -5.05
CA MET A 406 -6.74 4.72 -5.59
C MET A 406 -7.98 4.56 -6.47
N TYR A 407 -8.94 5.49 -6.40
CA TYR A 407 -10.15 5.50 -7.22
C TYR A 407 -10.14 6.60 -8.30
N GLU A 408 -9.00 7.27 -8.51
CA GLU A 408 -8.80 8.25 -9.60
C GLU A 408 -8.40 7.57 -10.94
N ASN A 409 -8.16 6.27 -10.93
CA ASN A 409 -7.79 5.44 -12.09
C ASN A 409 -8.99 5.08 -12.99
N ASP A 410 -9.67 6.09 -13.50
CA ASP A 410 -10.67 5.93 -14.55
C ASP A 410 -9.99 5.75 -15.92
N PHE A 411 -10.06 4.53 -16.47
CA PHE A 411 -9.49 4.17 -17.76
C PHE A 411 -10.35 4.60 -18.97
N GLY A 412 -11.50 5.24 -18.73
CA GLY A 412 -12.44 5.73 -19.74
C GLY A 412 -13.84 5.12 -19.65
N TRP A 413 -14.07 4.22 -18.70
CA TRP A 413 -15.37 3.57 -18.48
C TRP A 413 -15.79 3.60 -17.00
N GLY A 414 -15.27 4.56 -16.26
CA GLY A 414 -15.61 4.82 -14.86
C GLY A 414 -14.56 4.31 -13.88
N ARG A 415 -14.68 4.82 -12.65
CA ARG A 415 -13.85 4.44 -11.50
C ARG A 415 -14.04 2.97 -11.09
N PRO A 416 -13.06 2.35 -10.42
CA PRO A 416 -13.19 0.97 -9.97
C PRO A 416 -14.31 0.78 -8.94
N LEU A 417 -14.85 -0.44 -8.93
CA LEU A 417 -15.81 -0.98 -7.98
C LEU A 417 -15.15 -1.38 -6.66
N ALA A 418 -13.88 -1.77 -6.68
CA ALA A 418 -13.09 -2.07 -5.51
C ALA A 418 -11.61 -2.09 -5.85
N ILE A 419 -10.78 -1.86 -4.82
CA ILE A 419 -9.35 -2.12 -4.86
C ILE A 419 -9.07 -3.45 -4.18
N ARG A 420 -8.21 -4.25 -4.81
CA ARG A 420 -7.72 -5.52 -4.25
C ARG A 420 -6.21 -5.58 -4.37
N SER A 421 -5.63 -6.49 -3.60
CA SER A 421 -4.22 -6.80 -3.66
C SER A 421 -3.99 -8.29 -3.87
N GLY A 422 -2.79 -8.63 -4.36
CA GLY A 422 -2.41 -10.01 -4.60
C GLY A 422 -1.81 -10.67 -3.36
N ASN A 423 -1.18 -11.83 -3.55
CA ASN A 423 -0.61 -12.63 -2.47
C ASN A 423 0.75 -12.10 -1.98
N ALA A 424 1.35 -11.16 -2.69
CA ALA A 424 2.63 -10.56 -2.33
C ALA A 424 2.59 -9.83 -0.98
N ASN A 425 3.68 -9.96 -0.20
CA ASN A 425 3.86 -9.32 1.11
C ASN A 425 2.75 -9.64 2.15
N LYS A 426 2.07 -10.79 2.03
CA LYS A 426 1.03 -11.26 2.96
C LYS A 426 1.67 -12.11 4.07
N PHE A 427 1.50 -11.66 5.31
CA PHE A 427 1.93 -12.35 6.52
C PHE A 427 0.96 -12.00 7.67
N ASP A 428 0.97 -12.78 8.75
CA ASP A 428 0.13 -12.52 9.92
C ASP A 428 0.44 -11.14 10.51
N GLY A 429 -0.56 -10.25 10.60
CA GLY A 429 -0.39 -8.89 11.08
C GLY A 429 -0.11 -7.86 9.99
N LYS A 430 -0.16 -8.24 8.70
CA LYS A 430 -0.11 -7.29 7.59
C LYS A 430 -1.46 -6.59 7.44
N ILE A 431 -1.46 -5.27 7.49
CA ILE A 431 -2.63 -4.42 7.28
C ILE A 431 -2.36 -3.45 6.12
N SER A 432 -3.34 -3.26 5.23
CA SER A 432 -3.33 -2.18 4.24
C SER A 432 -4.56 -1.30 4.41
N ALA A 433 -4.37 0.02 4.52
CA ALA A 433 -5.46 0.98 4.52
C ALA A 433 -5.74 1.52 3.11
N PHE A 434 -6.97 1.44 2.66
CA PHE A 434 -7.47 2.00 1.39
C PHE A 434 -8.54 3.06 1.68
N PRO A 435 -8.70 4.08 0.81
CA PRO A 435 -9.92 4.87 0.83
C PRO A 435 -11.13 3.96 0.59
N GLY A 436 -12.25 4.21 1.27
CA GLY A 436 -13.50 3.53 0.92
C GLY A 436 -14.03 4.04 -0.42
N ARG A 437 -14.65 3.18 -1.23
CA ARG A 437 -15.14 3.54 -2.57
C ARG A 437 -16.10 4.72 -2.59
N VAL A 438 -16.97 4.82 -1.57
CA VAL A 438 -17.95 5.91 -1.45
C VAL A 438 -17.25 7.26 -1.30
N GLY A 439 -16.00 7.27 -0.82
CA GLY A 439 -15.24 8.48 -0.57
C GLY A 439 -15.65 9.12 0.76
N GLY A 440 -15.48 10.44 0.85
CA GLY A 440 -15.90 11.23 2.01
C GLY A 440 -15.17 10.91 3.32
N GLY A 441 -14.03 10.23 3.27
CA GLY A 441 -13.27 9.83 4.46
C GLY A 441 -13.65 8.46 5.03
N SER A 442 -14.47 7.66 4.33
CA SER A 442 -14.57 6.22 4.58
C SER A 442 -13.24 5.51 4.33
N VAL A 443 -12.99 4.40 5.03
CA VAL A 443 -11.73 3.64 4.94
C VAL A 443 -12.04 2.15 4.90
N ASP A 444 -11.38 1.45 3.99
CA ASP A 444 -11.36 -0.02 3.96
C ASP A 444 -10.00 -0.49 4.51
N LEU A 445 -10.04 -1.36 5.52
CA LEU A 445 -8.85 -2.03 6.05
C LEU A 445 -8.80 -3.46 5.50
N GLU A 446 -7.81 -3.73 4.65
CA GLU A 446 -7.44 -5.08 4.28
C GLU A 446 -6.57 -5.66 5.39
N VAL A 447 -7.13 -6.59 6.15
CA VAL A 447 -6.53 -7.19 7.34
C VAL A 447 -6.16 -8.63 7.02
N VAL A 448 -4.89 -8.98 7.25
CA VAL A 448 -4.34 -10.33 7.04
C VAL A 448 -3.80 -10.83 8.37
N LEU A 449 -4.39 -11.91 8.88
CA LEU A 449 -4.08 -12.46 10.20
C LEU A 449 -4.05 -13.98 10.13
N ALA A 450 -3.41 -14.62 11.12
CA ALA A 450 -3.63 -16.05 11.37
C ALA A 450 -5.14 -16.33 11.58
N PRO A 451 -5.69 -17.46 11.10
CA PRO A 451 -7.13 -17.75 11.14
C PRO A 451 -7.77 -17.58 12.52
N GLU A 452 -7.10 -18.01 13.59
CA GLU A 452 -7.58 -17.92 14.96
C GLU A 452 -7.64 -16.45 15.44
N THR A 453 -6.66 -15.66 15.03
CA THR A 453 -6.64 -14.22 15.35
C THR A 453 -7.72 -13.48 14.56
N MET A 454 -7.95 -13.85 13.30
CA MET A 454 -9.06 -13.31 12.51
C MET A 454 -10.41 -13.62 13.18
N ALA A 455 -10.68 -14.88 13.54
CA ALA A 455 -11.91 -15.24 14.24
C ALA A 455 -12.10 -14.45 15.55
N GLY A 456 -10.99 -14.19 16.25
CA GLY A 456 -10.98 -13.36 17.46
C GLY A 456 -11.41 -11.91 17.23
N ILE A 457 -10.90 -11.25 16.17
CA ILE A 457 -11.30 -9.87 15.85
C ILE A 457 -12.73 -9.80 15.29
N GLU A 458 -13.17 -10.81 14.57
CA GLU A 458 -14.54 -10.90 14.03
C GLU A 458 -15.59 -11.08 15.14
N SER A 459 -15.17 -11.57 16.30
CA SER A 459 -15.99 -11.70 17.51
C SER A 459 -15.80 -10.52 18.48
N ASP A 460 -14.93 -9.55 18.16
CA ASP A 460 -14.62 -8.43 19.04
C ASP A 460 -15.69 -7.33 18.93
N HIS A 461 -16.58 -7.25 19.94
CA HIS A 461 -17.64 -6.25 19.96
C HIS A 461 -17.13 -4.80 19.98
N GLU A 462 -15.96 -4.52 20.59
CA GLU A 462 -15.42 -3.15 20.60
C GLU A 462 -15.04 -2.70 19.19
N PHE A 463 -14.49 -3.62 18.39
CA PHE A 463 -14.10 -3.38 17.01
C PHE A 463 -15.29 -3.43 16.04
N MET A 464 -16.06 -4.51 16.08
CA MET A 464 -17.11 -4.81 15.10
C MET A 464 -18.28 -3.84 15.15
N GLN A 465 -18.55 -3.17 16.28
CA GLN A 465 -19.60 -2.13 16.35
C GLN A 465 -19.37 -0.95 15.40
N TYR A 466 -18.13 -0.72 14.95
CA TYR A 466 -17.78 0.36 14.03
C TYR A 466 -17.65 -0.10 12.57
N VAL A 467 -17.64 -1.41 12.34
CA VAL A 467 -17.54 -1.98 10.99
C VAL A 467 -18.89 -1.85 10.29
N THR A 468 -18.88 -1.31 9.07
CA THR A 468 -20.07 -1.19 8.24
C THR A 468 -20.57 -2.60 7.88
N SER A 469 -21.86 -2.86 8.16
CA SER A 469 -22.56 -4.03 7.64
C SER A 469 -23.07 -3.69 6.23
N PHE A 470 -22.83 -4.57 5.25
CA PHE A 470 -23.32 -4.42 3.88
C PHE A 470 -24.42 -5.43 3.58
#